data_AF-A0A4Q5R2D6-F1
#
_entry.id   AF-A0A4Q5R2D6-F1
#
_cell.length_a   1.000
_cell.length_b   1.000
_cell.length_c   1.000
_cell.angle_alpha   90.00
_cell.angle_beta   90.00
_cell.angle_gamma   90.00
#
_symmetry.space_group_name_H-M   'P 1'
#
loop_
_entity.id
_entity.type
_entity.pdbx_description
1 polymer ?
#
loop_
_entity_poly.entity_id
_entity_poly.type
_entity_poly.pdbx_seq_one_letter_code
_entity_poly.pdbx_strand_id
1 'polypeptide(L)' 'MSALLHHEPVLLREVLQHLAPQDGEAMLDGTFGGGGYTDAILRAADCTVWAIDRDPAAIERGAALA' A
#
# COMPACT_ATOMS: atom_id res chain seq x y z
N MET A 1 -11.00 19.76 17.53
CA MET A 1 -11.30 19.09 16.25
C MET A 1 -10.08 19.19 15.36
N SER A 2 -9.15 18.24 15.45
CA SER A 2 -8.18 18.03 14.38
C SER A 2 -8.77 16.93 13.52
N ALA A 3 -9.43 17.29 12.42
CA ALA A 3 -9.58 16.34 11.34
C ALA A 3 -8.16 16.12 10.81
N LEU A 4 -7.47 15.11 11.35
CA LEU A 4 -6.24 14.60 10.77
C LEU A 4 -6.56 14.37 9.29
N LEU A 5 -5.86 15.07 8.40
CA LEU A 5 -5.98 14.89 6.96
C LEU A 5 -5.54 13.46 6.65
N HIS A 6 -6.51 12.54 6.64
CA HIS A 6 -6.31 11.16 6.26
C HIS A 6 -6.21 11.14 4.73
N HIS A 7 -5.06 10.72 4.20
CA HIS A 7 -4.88 10.58 2.77
C HIS A 7 -5.67 9.36 2.29
N GLU A 8 -6.60 9.58 1.37
CA GLU A 8 -7.30 8.50 0.66
C GLU A 8 -6.56 8.20 -0.65
N PRO A 9 -6.13 6.94 -0.89
CA PRO A 9 -5.45 6.60 -2.13
C PRO A 9 -6.39 6.76 -3.33
N VAL A 10 -5.87 7.36 -4.40
CA VAL A 10 -6.65 7.70 -5.60
C VAL A 10 -7.07 6.43 -6.35
N LEU A 11 -8.35 6.25 -6.68
CA LEU A 11 -8.82 5.07 -7.40
C LEU A 11 -8.49 3.73 -6.71
N LEU A 12 -8.46 3.71 -5.37
CA LEU A 12 -8.09 2.51 -4.61
C LEU A 12 -8.93 1.29 -5.00
N ARG A 13 -10.24 1.48 -5.13
CA ARG A 13 -11.18 0.41 -5.46
C ARG A 13 -10.88 -0.19 -6.83
N GLU A 14 -10.72 0.67 -7.84
CA GLU A 14 -10.45 0.26 -9.22
C GLU A 14 -9.12 -0.48 -9.31
N VAL A 15 -8.08 0.02 -8.63
CA VAL A 15 -6.78 -0.66 -8.55
C VAL A 15 -6.93 -2.04 -7.95
N LEU A 16 -7.59 -2.20 -6.79
CA LEU A 16 -7.78 -3.54 -6.19
C LEU A 16 -8.62 -4.47 -7.06
N GLN A 17 -9.63 -3.95 -7.73
CA GLN A 17 -10.47 -4.74 -8.64
C GLN A 17 -9.67 -5.26 -9.85
N HIS A 18 -8.78 -4.44 -10.40
CA HIS A 18 -7.96 -4.83 -11.55
C HIS A 18 -6.73 -5.67 -11.17
N LEU A 19 -6.12 -5.34 -10.04
CA LEU A 19 -4.95 -6.03 -9.52
C LEU A 19 -5.31 -7.41 -8.97
N ALA A 20 -6.50 -7.53 -8.37
CA ALA A 20 -7.09 -8.76 -7.83
C ALA A 20 -6.08 -9.64 -7.06
N PRO A 21 -5.46 -9.15 -5.96
CA PRO A 21 -4.46 -9.89 -5.21
C PRO A 21 -4.95 -11.28 -4.79
N GLN A 22 -4.09 -12.29 -4.91
CA GLN A 22 -4.37 -13.66 -4.48
C GLN A 22 -3.39 -14.13 -3.41
N ASP A 23 -3.83 -15.09 -2.60
CA ASP A 23 -2.99 -15.68 -1.56
C ASP A 23 -1.73 -16.34 -2.17
N GLY A 24 -0.59 -16.12 -1.52
CA GLY A 24 0.72 -16.62 -1.95
C GLY A 24 1.40 -15.81 -3.05
N GLU A 25 0.79 -14.74 -3.57
CA GLU A 25 1.40 -13.90 -4.59
C GLU A 25 2.53 -13.02 -4.04
N ALA A 26 3.47 -12.69 -4.92
CA ALA A 26 4.49 -11.67 -4.68
C ALA A 26 4.22 -10.48 -5.62
N MET A 27 4.04 -9.29 -5.02
CA MET A 27 3.64 -8.08 -5.74
C MET A 27 4.66 -6.96 -5.53
N LEU A 28 4.65 -5.96 -6.42
CA LEU A 28 5.50 -4.78 -6.35
C LEU A 28 4.65 -3.51 -6.29
N ASP A 29 4.73 -2.78 -5.18
CA ASP A 29 4.31 -1.38 -5.11
C ASP A 29 5.53 -0.49 -5.44
N GLY A 30 5.60 -0.02 -6.69
CA GLY A 30 6.74 0.76 -7.17
C GLY A 30 6.76 2.22 -6.71
N THR A 31 5.74 2.67 -5.98
CA THR A 31 5.52 4.07 -5.59
C THR A 31 4.89 4.16 -4.20
N PHE A 32 5.51 3.50 -3.21
CA PHE A 32 4.93 3.24 -1.89
C PHE A 32 4.30 4.48 -1.23
N GLY A 33 4.99 5.64 -1.26
CA GLY A 33 4.48 6.91 -0.77
C GLY A 33 4.03 6.88 0.70
N GLY A 34 2.71 6.88 0.90
CA GLY A 34 2.06 6.79 2.21
C GLY A 34 1.67 5.36 2.64
N GLY A 35 1.82 4.38 1.77
CA GLY A 35 1.53 2.96 2.02
C GLY A 35 0.07 2.55 1.87
N GLY A 36 -0.83 3.45 1.45
CA GLY A 36 -2.27 3.16 1.41
C GLY A 36 -2.67 2.03 0.45
N TYR A 37 -2.00 1.89 -0.71
CA TYR A 37 -2.25 0.73 -1.60
C TYR A 37 -1.64 -0.55 -1.03
N THR A 38 -0.40 -0.49 -0.56
CA THR A 38 0.28 -1.64 0.07
C THR A 38 -0.54 -2.20 1.23
N ASP A 39 -1.02 -1.38 2.16
CA ASP A 39 -1.91 -1.82 3.26
C ASP A 39 -3.19 -2.48 2.73
N ALA A 40 -3.82 -1.88 1.73
CA ALA A 40 -5.05 -2.40 1.17
C ALA A 40 -4.86 -3.75 0.44
N ILE A 41 -3.70 -3.94 -0.24
CA ILE A 41 -3.32 -5.20 -0.87
C ILE A 41 -3.10 -6.29 0.19
N LEU A 42 -2.32 -5.99 1.23
CA LEU A 42 -2.03 -6.93 2.33
C LEU A 42 -3.29 -7.32 3.12
N ARG A 43 -4.31 -6.45 3.17
CA ARG A 43 -5.63 -6.78 3.74
C ARG A 43 -6.49 -7.64 2.82
N ALA A 44 -6.27 -7.59 1.51
CA ALA A 44 -7.09 -8.28 0.53
C ALA A 44 -6.67 -9.74 0.33
N ALA A 45 -5.40 -10.08 0.57
CA ALA A 45 -4.85 -11.42 0.39
C ALA A 45 -3.64 -11.67 1.30
N ASP A 46 -3.41 -12.94 1.67
CA ASP A 46 -2.19 -13.38 2.34
C ASP A 46 -1.05 -13.45 1.32
N CYS A 47 -0.42 -12.30 1.07
CA CYS A 47 0.57 -12.12 0.00
C CYS A 47 1.81 -11.37 0.50
N THR A 48 2.85 -11.34 -0.32
CA THR A 48 4.06 -10.54 -0.06
C THR A 48 4.09 -9.33 -0.99
N VAL A 49 4.21 -8.13 -0.42
CA VAL A 49 4.37 -6.90 -1.20
C VAL A 49 5.78 -6.33 -1.01
N TRP A 50 6.51 -6.19 -2.10
CA TRP A 50 7.76 -5.43 -2.14
C TRP A 50 7.41 -3.98 -2.44
N ALA A 51 7.67 -3.08 -1.50
CA ALA A 51 7.35 -1.68 -1.64
C ALA A 51 8.62 -0.84 -1.86
N ILE A 52 8.59 0.04 -2.85
CA ILE A 52 9.72 0.89 -3.24
C ILE A 52 9.27 2.36 -3.21
N ASP A 53 10.12 3.20 -2.64
CA ASP A 53 10.09 4.63 -2.85
C ASP A 53 11.51 5.19 -2.85
N ARG A 54 11.70 6.34 -3.49
CA ARG A 54 12.96 7.10 -3.40
C ARG A 54 13.02 8.01 -2.19
N ASP A 55 11.87 8.37 -1.62
CA ASP A 55 11.78 9.19 -0.42
C ASP A 55 12.13 8.34 0.82
N PRO A 56 13.24 8.64 1.53
CA PRO A 56 13.57 7.93 2.76
C PRO A 56 12.48 8.02 3.82
N ALA A 57 11.72 9.12 3.86
CA ALA A 57 10.61 9.25 4.80
C ALA A 57 9.45 8.30 4.46
N ALA A 58 9.27 7.92 3.18
CA ALA A 58 8.34 6.87 2.78
C ALA A 58 8.81 5.51 3.28
N ILE A 59 10.10 5.21 3.15
CA ILE A 59 10.68 3.96 3.68
C ILE A 59 10.48 3.87 5.21
N GLU A 60 10.71 4.97 5.95
CA GLU A 60 10.47 5.03 7.40
C GLU A 60 9.00 4.78 7.75
N ARG A 61 8.05 5.32 6.99
CA ARG A 61 6.61 5.03 7.17
C ARG A 61 6.29 3.55 6.93
N GLY A 62 6.93 2.94 5.93
CA GLY A 62 6.74 1.53 5.58
C GLY A 62 7.17 0.55 6.66
N ALA A 63 8.13 0.91 7.50
CA ALA A 63 8.61 0.05 8.58
C ALA A 63 7.52 -0.31 9.62
N ALA A 64 6.41 0.45 9.68
CA ALA A 64 5.31 0.19 10.60
C ALA A 64 4.21 -0.75 10.06
N LEU A 65 4.30 -1.16 8.79
CA LEU A 65 3.32 -2.03 8.11
C LEU A 65 3.66 -3.52 8.17
N ALA A 66 4.82 -3.87 8.74
CA ALA A 66 5.33 -5.23 8.86
C ALA A 66 5.33 -5.72 10.32
#